data_AF-A0A142X8R9-F1
#
_entry.id   AF-A0A142X8R9-F1
#
_cell.length_a   1.000
_cell.length_b   1.000
_cell.length_c   1.000
_cell.angle_alpha   90.00
_cell.angle_beta   90.00
_cell.angle_gamma   90.00
#
_symmetry.space_group_name_H-M   'P 1'
#
loop_
_entity.id
_entity.type
_entity.pdbx_description
1 polymer ?
#
loop_
_entity_poly.entity_id
_entity_poly.type
_entity_poly.pdbx_seq_one_letter_code
_entity_poly.pdbx_strand_id
1 'polypeptide(L)'
;MIKKLFIGCDMEVPYEGAFANGNYINDATVTYTLRDRAGAPVAGGSGSCPYVAESNGDYLGVIESTVTALCANRQKYTLLIVMSAPNDVNDTRVIELQPAYRGEE
;
A
#
# COMPACT_ATOMS: atom_id res chain seq x y z
N MET A 1 -6.50 3.81 -14.35
CA MET A 1 -7.75 3.33 -13.71
C MET A 1 -7.57 3.53 -12.21
N ILE A 2 -8.49 4.23 -11.52
CA ILE A 2 -8.38 4.44 -10.07
C ILE A 2 -8.78 3.13 -9.38
N LYS A 3 -7.97 2.65 -8.43
CA LYS A 3 -8.27 1.42 -7.68
C LYS A 3 -9.31 1.75 -6.60
N LYS A 4 -10.32 0.88 -6.44
CA LYS A 4 -11.30 1.04 -5.36
C LYS A 4 -10.67 0.67 -4.02
N LEU A 5 -10.93 1.49 -3.00
CA LEU A 5 -10.73 1.16 -1.59
C LEU A 5 -12.12 0.97 -0.99
N PHE A 6 -12.40 -0.16 -0.35
CA PHE A 6 -13.72 -0.38 0.24
C PHE A 6 -13.77 0.13 1.67
N ILE A 7 -14.69 1.05 1.93
CA ILE A 7 -14.84 1.67 3.26
C ILE A 7 -15.32 0.61 4.26
N GLY A 8 -14.63 0.53 5.41
CA GLY A 8 -14.95 -0.41 6.47
C GLY A 8 -14.55 -1.85 6.17
N CYS A 9 -13.67 -2.07 5.19
CA CYS A 9 -13.07 -3.37 4.89
C CYS A 9 -11.55 -3.29 5.00
N ASP A 10 -10.91 -4.39 5.34
CA ASP A 10 -9.46 -4.52 5.22
C ASP A 10 -9.05 -4.37 3.76
N MET A 11 -7.89 -3.76 3.54
CA MET A 11 -7.29 -3.61 2.23
C MET A 11 -5.86 -4.14 2.25
N GLU A 12 -5.61 -5.15 1.44
CA GLU A 12 -4.26 -5.63 1.16
C GLU A 12 -3.42 -4.58 0.43
N VAL A 13 -2.17 -4.46 0.86
CA VAL A 13 -1.13 -3.60 0.29
C VAL A 13 0.00 -4.47 -0.24
N PRO A 14 -0.15 -5.02 -1.46
CA PRO A 14 0.87 -5.83 -2.08
C PRO A 14 2.00 -4.96 -2.65
N TYR A 15 3.23 -5.40 -2.44
CA TYR A 15 4.40 -4.99 -3.20
C TYR A 15 5.00 -6.24 -3.82
N GLU A 16 4.77 -6.44 -5.10
CA GLU A 16 5.17 -7.66 -5.81
C GLU A 16 6.49 -7.49 -6.54
N GLY A 17 7.33 -8.53 -6.53
CA GLY A 17 8.49 -8.63 -7.42
C GLY A 17 9.63 -7.66 -7.14
N ALA A 18 9.98 -7.43 -5.87
CA ALA A 18 11.18 -6.67 -5.53
C ALA A 18 12.42 -7.33 -6.18
N PHE A 19 13.06 -6.64 -7.13
CA PHE A 19 14.13 -7.22 -7.93
C PHE A 19 15.17 -6.17 -8.31
N ALA A 20 16.45 -6.50 -8.12
CA ALA A 20 17.55 -5.68 -8.60
C ALA A 20 18.77 -6.54 -8.89
N ASN A 21 19.61 -6.09 -9.81
CA ASN A 21 20.90 -6.73 -10.12
C ASN A 21 20.79 -8.24 -10.40
N GLY A 22 19.70 -8.68 -11.02
CA GLY A 22 19.49 -10.08 -11.37
C GLY A 22 18.92 -10.97 -10.25
N ASN A 23 18.63 -10.43 -9.06
CA ASN A 23 18.15 -11.20 -7.90
C ASN A 23 16.89 -10.59 -7.29
N TYR A 24 16.03 -11.46 -6.75
CA TYR A 24 14.91 -11.04 -5.90
C TYR A 24 15.42 -10.53 -4.56
N ILE A 25 14.77 -9.50 -4.04
CA ILE A 25 15.12 -8.84 -2.79
C ILE A 25 14.11 -9.27 -1.73
N ASN A 26 14.56 -10.10 -0.79
CA ASN A 26 13.70 -10.74 0.21
C ASN A 26 13.90 -10.18 1.63
N ASP A 27 14.80 -9.21 1.79
CA ASP A 27 15.20 -8.58 3.05
C ASP A 27 15.03 -7.06 3.05
N ALA A 28 14.23 -6.52 2.13
CA ALA A 28 13.94 -5.10 2.05
C ALA A 28 12.99 -4.65 3.18
N THR A 29 13.08 -3.37 3.52
CA THR A 29 12.05 -2.67 4.30
C THR A 29 11.02 -2.09 3.35
N VAL A 30 9.79 -2.61 3.39
CA VAL A 30 8.65 -2.08 2.63
C VAL A 30 7.66 -1.42 3.60
N THR A 31 7.31 -0.18 3.32
CA THR A 31 6.35 0.60 4.12
C THR A 31 5.28 1.20 3.23
N TYR A 32 4.11 1.48 3.81
CA TYR A 32 3.04 2.19 3.13
C TYR A 32 2.54 3.39 3.94
N THR A 33 1.91 4.34 3.26
CA THR A 33 1.20 5.47 3.85
C THR A 33 0.00 5.85 2.96
N LEU A 34 -1.20 5.74 3.52
CA LEU A 34 -2.44 6.24 2.95
C LEU A 34 -2.54 7.74 3.21
N ARG A 35 -2.72 8.52 2.14
CA ARG A 35 -2.85 9.98 2.18
C ARG A 35 -4.19 10.40 1.63
N ASP A 36 -4.77 11.43 2.24
CA ASP A 36 -5.97 12.08 1.74
C ASP A 36 -5.69 12.92 0.48
N ARG A 37 -6.74 13.54 -0.05
CA ARG A 37 -6.66 14.42 -1.23
C ARG A 37 -5.69 15.60 -1.05
N ALA A 38 -5.52 16.09 0.18
CA ALA A 38 -4.61 17.19 0.49
C ALA A 38 -3.15 16.71 0.65
N GLY A 39 -2.91 15.39 0.59
CA GLY A 39 -1.61 14.77 0.80
C GLY A 39 -1.28 14.52 2.27
N ALA A 40 -2.21 14.76 3.19
CA ALA A 40 -2.02 14.50 4.60
C ALA A 40 -2.20 13.00 4.90
N PRO A 41 -1.39 12.40 5.80
CA PRO A 41 -1.55 11.00 6.17
C PRO A 41 -2.88 10.79 6.90
N VAL A 42 -3.58 9.72 6.53
CA VAL A 42 -4.77 9.25 7.26
C VAL A 42 -4.30 8.64 8.59
N ALA A 43 -5.00 8.95 9.69
CA ALA A 43 -4.66 8.40 11.00
C ALA A 43 -4.70 6.86 10.99
N GLY A 44 -3.61 6.21 11.43
CA GLY A 44 -3.45 4.76 11.37
C GLY A 44 -3.19 4.20 9.95
N GLY A 45 -3.18 5.03 8.91
CA GLY A 45 -2.99 4.63 7.51
C GLY A 45 -1.56 4.35 7.08
N SER A 46 -0.63 4.16 8.02
CA SER A 46 0.77 3.85 7.75
C SER A 46 1.17 2.54 8.43
N GLY A 47 2.03 1.77 7.77
CA GLY A 47 2.52 0.50 8.31
C GLY A 47 3.62 -0.11 7.45
N SER A 48 4.00 -1.34 7.77
CA SER A 48 4.97 -2.13 7.02
C SER A 48 4.30 -3.24 6.21
N CYS A 49 4.92 -3.61 5.09
CA CYS A 49 4.59 -4.83 4.37
C CYS A 49 5.66 -5.89 4.71
N PRO A 50 5.38 -6.91 5.53
CA PRO A 50 6.30 -8.03 5.73
C PRO A 50 6.55 -8.82 4.45
N TYR A 51 7.75 -9.40 4.34
CA TYR A 51 8.10 -10.33 3.26
C TYR A 51 7.20 -11.57 3.32
N VAL A 52 6.70 -11.99 2.16
CA VAL A 52 5.96 -13.24 2.00
C VAL A 52 6.97 -14.37 1.78
N ALA A 53 7.07 -15.30 2.73
CA ALA A 53 8.03 -16.40 2.67
C ALA A 53 7.88 -17.22 1.38
N GLU A 54 9.01 -17.66 0.83
CA GLU A 54 9.09 -18.47 -0.41
C GLU A 54 8.55 -17.76 -1.66
N SER A 55 8.29 -16.45 -1.57
CA SER A 55 7.93 -15.62 -2.72
C SER A 55 9.16 -15.09 -3.46
N ASN A 56 8.91 -14.54 -4.65
CA ASN A 56 9.91 -13.90 -5.49
C ASN A 56 9.98 -12.39 -5.22
N GLY A 57 10.35 -12.01 -3.99
CA GLY A 57 10.45 -10.61 -3.57
C GLY A 57 9.09 -9.95 -3.31
N ASP A 58 8.08 -10.71 -2.89
CA ASP A 58 6.76 -10.16 -2.58
C ASP A 58 6.65 -9.77 -1.10
N TYR A 59 5.98 -8.65 -0.84
CA TYR A 59 5.69 -8.12 0.49
C TYR A 59 4.20 -7.77 0.58
N LEU A 60 3.57 -8.04 1.72
CA LEU A 60 2.13 -7.85 1.89
C LEU A 60 1.80 -7.17 3.22
N GLY A 61 1.34 -5.93 3.16
CA GLY A 61 0.77 -5.21 4.30
C GLY A 61 -0.76 -5.19 4.27
N VAL A 62 -1.38 -4.68 5.33
CA VAL A 62 -2.84 -4.54 5.43
C VAL A 62 -3.20 -3.17 6.01
N ILE A 63 -4.06 -2.43 5.33
CA ILE A 63 -4.76 -1.30 5.93
C ILE A 63 -6.06 -1.84 6.54
N GLU A 64 -6.13 -1.80 7.87
CA GLU A 64 -7.26 -2.32 8.64
C GLU A 64 -8.57 -1.58 8.31
N SER A 65 -9.68 -2.31 8.44
CA SER A 65 -11.04 -1.79 8.22
C SER A 65 -11.36 -0.55 9.04
N THR A 66 -10.79 -0.45 10.24
CA THR A 66 -10.95 0.70 11.15
C THR A 66 -10.33 1.97 10.57
N VAL A 67 -9.29 1.85 9.75
CA VAL A 67 -8.65 2.96 9.04
C VAL A 67 -9.40 3.28 7.77
N THR A 68 -9.80 2.27 6.97
CA THR A 68 -10.56 2.52 5.74
C THR A 68 -11.94 3.12 6.02
N ALA A 69 -12.50 2.91 7.21
CA ALA A 69 -13.71 3.57 7.70
C ALA A 69 -13.56 5.10 7.87
N LEU A 70 -12.34 5.62 7.99
CA LEU A 70 -12.06 7.07 8.07
C LEU A 70 -12.07 7.74 6.69
N CYS A 71 -12.09 6.95 5.61
CA CYS A 71 -12.04 7.48 4.26
C CYS A 71 -13.40 7.99 3.79
N ALA A 72 -13.42 9.18 3.21
CA ALA A 72 -14.65 9.78 2.68
C ALA A 72 -15.03 9.16 1.32
N ASN A 73 -16.30 8.74 1.19
CA ASN A 73 -16.83 8.14 -0.04
C ASN A 73 -16.59 9.03 -1.27
N ARG A 74 -16.16 8.41 -2.38
CA ARG A 74 -15.87 9.00 -3.69
C ARG A 74 -14.78 10.07 -3.73
N GLN A 75 -14.11 10.36 -2.61
CA GLN A 75 -12.97 11.26 -2.60
C GLN A 75 -11.72 10.57 -3.16
N LYS A 76 -10.70 11.36 -3.53
CA LYS A 76 -9.41 10.82 -3.97
C LYS A 76 -8.49 10.64 -2.77
N TYR A 77 -7.82 9.50 -2.73
CA TYR A 77 -6.76 9.16 -1.80
C TYR A 77 -5.56 8.63 -2.58
N THR A 78 -4.41 8.63 -1.94
CA THR A 78 -3.17 8.12 -2.52
C THR A 78 -2.52 7.15 -1.55
N LEU A 79 -2.20 5.96 -2.02
CA LEU A 79 -1.36 5.02 -1.28
C LEU A 79 0.06 5.13 -1.80
N LEU A 80 0.96 5.61 -0.94
CA LEU A 80 2.40 5.62 -1.18
C LEU A 80 3.00 4.35 -0.58
N ILE A 81 3.71 3.55 -1.38
CA ILE A 81 4.47 2.38 -0.92
C ILE A 81 5.94 2.65 -1.23
N VAL A 82 6.81 2.51 -0.23
CA VAL A 82 8.25 2.73 -0.37
C VAL A 82 8.98 1.45 0.02
N MET A 83 9.78 0.94 -0.90
CA MET A 83 10.72 -0.15 -0.66
C MET A 83 12.12 0.46 -0.50
N SER A 84 12.84 0.03 0.52
CA SER A 84 14.24 0.37 0.75
C SER A 84 15.02 -0.89 1.08
N ALA A 85 16.06 -1.17 0.31
CA ALA A 85 16.91 -2.34 0.45
C ALA A 85 18.38 -1.92 0.64
N PRO A 86 19.26 -2.83 1.09
CA PRO A 86 20.69 -2.55 1.15
C PRO A 86 21.26 -2.08 -0.20
N ASN A 87 22.31 -1.27 -0.17
CA ASN A 87 22.99 -0.70 -1.35
C ASN A 87 22.15 0.29 -2.18
N ASP A 88 21.28 1.06 -1.52
CA ASP A 88 20.50 2.15 -2.12
C ASP A 88 19.56 1.73 -3.26
N VAL A 89 19.22 0.44 -3.32
CA VAL A 89 18.12 -0.03 -4.16
C VAL A 89 16.83 0.41 -3.47
N ASN A 90 16.20 1.43 -4.02
CA ASN A 90 14.97 2.01 -3.51
C ASN A 90 13.93 2.07 -4.64
N ASP A 91 12.68 1.81 -4.30
CA ASP A 91 11.56 1.92 -5.23
C ASP A 91 10.37 2.59 -4.53
N THR A 92 9.55 3.27 -5.31
CA THR A 92 8.36 3.97 -4.82
C THR A 92 7.19 3.72 -5.74
N ARG A 93 6.11 3.19 -5.18
CA ARG A 93 4.83 3.00 -5.88
C ARG A 93 3.81 3.99 -5.34
N VAL A 94 3.07 4.60 -6.25
CA VAL A 94 1.99 5.54 -5.93
C VAL A 94 0.71 5.02 -6.58
N ILE A 95 -0.29 4.70 -5.77
CA ILE A 95 -1.56 4.14 -6.22
C ILE A 95 -2.67 5.13 -5.89
N GLU A 96 -3.39 5.59 -6.92
CA GLU A 96 -4.61 6.37 -6.73
C GLU A 96 -5.76 5.47 -6.27
N LEU A 97 -6.42 5.90 -5.20
CA LEU A 97 -7.54 5.20 -4.58
C LEU A 97 -8.79 6.06 -4.57
N GLN A 98 -9.95 5.43 -4.78
CA GLN A 98 -11.25 6.02 -4.53
C GLN A 98 -12.02 5.15 -3.54
N PRO A 99 -12.27 5.63 -2.31
CA PRO A 99 -13.12 4.96 -1.35
C PRO A 99 -14.54 4.81 -1.88
N ALA A 100 -15.12 3.64 -1.72
CA ALA A 100 -16.49 3.33 -2.07
C ALA A 100 -17.09 2.35 -1.04
N TYR A 101 -18.40 2.38 -0.84
CA TYR A 101 -19.06 1.29 -0.14
C TYR A 101 -19.11 0.04 -1.04
N ARG A 102 -19.07 -1.14 -0.43
CA ARG A 102 -19.18 -2.40 -1.18
C ARG A 102 -20.53 -2.44 -1.91
N GLY A 103 -20.51 -2.74 -3.21
CA GLY A 103 -21.70 -2.74 -4.06
C GLY A 103 -21.99 -1.40 -4.76
N GLU A 104 -21.21 -0.34 -4.48
CA GLU A 104 -21.24 0.88 -5.30
C GLU A 104 -20.27 0.73 -6.50
N GLU A 105 -20.84 0.52 -7.69
CA GLU A 105 -20.12 0.64 -8.97
C GLU A 105 -19.67 2.09 -9.23
#